data_AF-A0A7S2SKU7-F1
#
_entry.id   AF-A0A7S2SKU7-F1
#
_cell.length_a   1.000
_cell.length_b   1.000
_cell.length_c   1.000
_cell.angle_alpha   90.00
_cell.angle_beta   90.00
_cell.angle_gamma   90.00
#
_symmetry.space_group_name_H-M   'P 1'
#
loop_
_entity.id
_entity.type
_entity.pdbx_description
1 polymer ?
#
loop_
_entity_poly.entity_id
_entity_poly.type
_entity_poly.pdbx_seq_one_letter_code
_entity_poly.pdbx_strand_id
1 'polypeptide(L)'
;ILCKFGDGVVTQGKMVSVGSIQCIAPARSRLGVVNLQVSFNEGADYYNATTEFRYLPSPQTFSLYPSSGPKEGGTEFVVFGDQLSTFVDPECVYVQSGQIAKATRIGLDQVKCFSFPRNQVANADKVLVGLRDASSSLTIDVDWFYYVEPLKMFSIHPATVTEGGSALIRIFGADFLATGDLSCKL
;
A
#
# COMPACT_ATOMS: atom_id res chain seq x y z
N ILE A 1 -4.01 -11.97 32.74
CA ILE A 1 -4.76 -12.47 31.57
C ILE A 1 -3.80 -13.19 30.64
N LEU A 2 -4.13 -14.39 30.20
CA LEU A 2 -3.32 -15.19 29.29
C LEU A 2 -4.16 -15.60 28.08
N CYS A 3 -3.59 -15.50 26.88
CA CYS A 3 -4.20 -16.01 25.66
C CYS A 3 -3.44 -17.24 25.20
N LYS A 4 -4.17 -18.33 24.94
CA LYS A 4 -3.62 -19.61 24.50
C LYS A 4 -4.10 -19.91 23.08
N PHE A 5 -3.15 -20.17 22.18
CA PHE A 5 -3.39 -20.46 20.78
C PHE A 5 -3.08 -21.93 20.49
N GLY A 6 -4.11 -22.69 20.10
CA GLY A 6 -4.01 -24.12 19.79
C GLY A 6 -3.41 -24.93 20.95
N ASP A 7 -2.50 -25.85 20.61
CA ASP A 7 -2.00 -26.88 21.52
C ASP A 7 -0.97 -26.41 22.57
N GLY A 8 -0.85 -25.11 22.85
CA GLY A 8 -0.15 -24.67 24.06
C GLY A 8 0.71 -23.41 23.99
N VAL A 9 0.68 -22.63 22.91
CA VAL A 9 1.42 -21.36 22.93
C VAL A 9 0.61 -20.34 23.71
N VAL A 10 1.12 -19.93 24.88
CA VAL A 10 0.47 -18.98 25.78
C VAL A 10 1.21 -17.65 25.73
N THR A 11 0.47 -16.56 25.51
CA THR A 11 1.00 -15.20 25.48
C THR A 11 0.32 -14.35 26.55
N GLN A 12 1.04 -13.34 27.04
CA GLN A 12 0.47 -12.41 28.01
C GLN A 12 -0.57 -11.51 27.34
N GLY A 13 -1.70 -11.32 28.01
CA GLY A 13 -2.76 -10.43 27.60
C GLY A 13 -2.95 -9.26 28.55
N LYS A 14 -3.51 -8.17 28.06
CA LYS A 14 -3.90 -6.99 28.86
C LYS A 14 -5.37 -6.65 28.63
N MET A 15 -6.04 -6.18 29.68
CA MET A 15 -7.38 -5.60 29.56
C MET A 15 -7.22 -4.19 29.02
N VAL A 16 -7.99 -3.85 27.98
CA VAL A 16 -7.99 -2.52 27.36
C VAL A 16 -9.18 -1.70 27.88
N SER A 17 -10.34 -2.34 28.01
CA SER A 17 -11.56 -1.74 28.56
C SER A 17 -12.48 -2.81 29.13
N VAL A 18 -13.58 -2.38 29.77
CA VAL A 18 -14.67 -3.29 30.16
C VAL A 18 -15.26 -3.88 28.88
N GLY A 19 -14.88 -5.13 28.57
CA GLY A 19 -15.29 -5.83 27.36
C GLY A 19 -14.21 -5.98 26.28
N SER A 20 -12.99 -5.46 26.47
CA SER A 20 -11.90 -5.59 25.50
C SER A 20 -10.58 -6.05 26.11
N ILE A 21 -9.95 -7.04 25.47
CA ILE A 21 -8.67 -7.62 25.86
C ILE A 21 -7.79 -7.67 24.62
N GLN A 22 -6.50 -7.41 24.80
CA GLN A 22 -5.51 -7.48 23.75
C GLN A 22 -4.41 -8.48 24.12
N CYS A 23 -4.05 -9.32 23.16
CA CYS A 23 -2.96 -10.28 23.21
C CYS A 23 -2.20 -10.25 21.89
N ILE A 24 -0.91 -10.59 21.94
CA ILE A 24 -0.10 -10.75 20.73
C ILE A 24 -0.21 -12.20 20.29
N ALA A 25 -0.66 -12.45 19.06
CA ALA A 25 -0.65 -13.79 18.50
C ALA A 25 0.81 -14.22 18.21
N PRO A 26 1.24 -15.41 18.65
CA PRO A 26 2.61 -15.87 18.44
C PRO A 26 2.83 -16.26 16.98
N ALA A 27 4.06 -16.07 16.49
CA ALA A 27 4.46 -16.55 15.17
C ALA A 27 4.40 -18.09 15.11
N ARG A 28 3.90 -18.64 14.01
CA ARG A 28 3.79 -20.09 13.77
C ARG A 28 4.16 -20.40 12.31
N SER A 29 4.83 -21.52 12.10
CA SER A 29 5.16 -22.03 10.76
C SER A 29 4.05 -22.86 10.13
N ARG A 30 3.11 -23.38 10.94
CA ARG A 30 1.97 -24.16 10.46
C ARG A 30 0.75 -23.27 10.29
N LEU A 31 0.22 -23.25 9.07
CA LEU A 31 -1.02 -22.58 8.72
C LEU A 31 -2.24 -23.37 9.21
N GLY A 32 -3.40 -22.71 9.23
CA GLY A 32 -4.68 -23.35 9.53
C GLY A 32 -5.38 -22.80 10.77
N VAL A 33 -6.52 -23.40 11.09
CA VAL A 33 -7.38 -23.01 12.21
C VAL A 33 -6.81 -23.52 13.53
N VAL A 34 -6.83 -22.68 14.55
CA VAL A 34 -6.55 -23.04 15.93
C VAL A 34 -7.62 -22.50 16.86
N ASN A 35 -7.85 -23.20 17.96
CA ASN A 35 -8.72 -22.70 19.02
C ASN A 35 -7.97 -21.60 19.81
N LEU A 36 -8.62 -20.46 20.00
CA LEU A 36 -8.15 -19.39 20.88
C LEU A 36 -8.87 -19.52 22.23
N GLN A 37 -8.11 -19.67 23.30
CA GLN A 37 -8.63 -19.73 24.66
C GLN A 37 -8.07 -18.58 25.50
N VAL A 38 -8.88 -18.01 26.39
CA VAL A 38 -8.47 -16.92 27.26
C VAL A 38 -8.60 -17.34 28.72
N SER A 39 -7.58 -17.01 29.52
CA SER A 39 -7.57 -17.21 30.96
C SER A 39 -7.47 -15.89 31.71
N PHE A 40 -8.31 -15.75 32.72
CA PHE A 40 -8.40 -14.55 33.57
C PHE A 40 -7.74 -14.75 34.94
N ASN A 41 -7.32 -15.97 35.25
CA ASN A 41 -6.82 -16.42 36.55
C ASN A 41 -5.50 -17.18 36.37
N GLU A 42 -4.55 -16.55 35.69
CA GLU A 42 -3.16 -17.03 35.55
C GLU A 42 -3.00 -18.46 35.00
N GLY A 43 -3.98 -18.94 34.23
CA GLY A 43 -3.92 -20.24 33.57
C GLY A 43 -4.71 -21.35 34.28
N ALA A 44 -5.40 -21.08 35.39
CA ALA A 44 -6.22 -22.10 36.05
C ALA A 44 -7.45 -22.49 35.21
N ASP A 45 -8.17 -21.51 34.66
CA ASP A 45 -9.32 -21.74 33.77
C ASP A 45 -9.12 -21.10 32.40
N TYR A 46 -9.62 -21.77 31.37
CA TYR A 46 -9.60 -21.30 29.99
C TYR A 46 -10.99 -21.32 29.38
N TYR A 47 -11.36 -20.21 28.75
CA TYR A 47 -12.62 -20.03 28.05
C TYR A 47 -12.36 -19.98 26.54
N ASN A 48 -13.09 -20.79 25.76
CA ASN A 48 -12.94 -20.80 24.31
C ASN A 48 -13.56 -19.55 23.68
N ALA A 49 -12.87 -18.97 22.70
CA ALA A 49 -13.47 -18.02 21.79
C ALA A 49 -14.56 -18.73 20.95
N THR A 50 -15.65 -18.02 20.65
CA THR A 50 -16.73 -18.53 19.79
C THR A 50 -16.36 -18.50 18.31
N THR A 51 -15.37 -17.68 17.94
CA THR A 51 -14.85 -17.56 16.58
C THR A 51 -13.54 -18.33 16.42
N GLU A 52 -13.33 -18.88 15.23
CA GLU A 52 -12.09 -19.55 14.88
C GLU A 52 -10.95 -18.53 14.67
N PHE A 53 -9.77 -18.82 15.23
CA PHE A 53 -8.55 -18.10 14.89
C PHE A 53 -7.80 -18.87 13.80
N ARG A 54 -7.34 -18.19 12.76
CA ARG A 54 -6.66 -18.84 11.62
C ARG A 54 -5.31 -18.20 11.32
N TYR A 55 -4.29 -19.04 11.20
CA TYR A 55 -3.00 -18.65 10.63
C TYR A 55 -3.06 -18.75 9.12
N LEU A 56 -2.88 -17.60 8.45
CA LEU A 56 -2.87 -17.46 6.99
C LEU A 56 -1.44 -17.37 6.46
N PRO A 57 -1.20 -17.68 5.17
CA PRO A 57 0.10 -17.44 4.55
C PRO A 57 0.52 -15.98 4.72
N SER A 58 1.84 -15.74 4.77
CA SER A 58 2.36 -14.38 4.75
C SER A 58 1.98 -13.71 3.42
N PRO A 59 1.49 -12.46 3.46
CA PRO A 59 1.14 -11.76 2.24
C PRO A 59 2.38 -11.48 1.41
N GLN A 60 2.19 -11.50 0.10
CA GLN A 60 3.24 -11.22 -0.88
C GLN A 60 2.76 -10.12 -1.82
N THR A 61 3.66 -9.20 -2.12
CA THR A 61 3.45 -8.10 -3.06
C THR A 61 4.16 -8.40 -4.36
N PHE A 62 3.53 -8.03 -5.48
CA PHE A 62 4.07 -8.30 -6.82
C PHE A 62 4.44 -7.03 -7.55
N SER A 63 3.59 -6.00 -7.48
CA SER A 63 3.74 -4.80 -8.31
C SER A 63 2.86 -3.66 -7.82
N LEU A 64 3.10 -2.47 -8.36
CA LEU A 64 2.19 -1.33 -8.25
C LEU A 64 1.95 -0.70 -9.64
N TYR A 65 0.75 -0.18 -9.86
CA TYR A 65 0.39 0.50 -11.12
C TYR A 65 -0.58 1.67 -10.91
N PRO A 66 -0.37 2.83 -11.58
CA PRO A 66 0.83 3.19 -12.35
C PRO A 66 2.08 3.25 -11.47
N SER A 67 3.23 2.88 -12.05
CA SER A 67 4.53 2.90 -11.37
C SER A 67 5.24 4.24 -11.45
N SER A 68 4.58 5.27 -11.97
CA SER A 68 5.15 6.61 -12.06
C SER A 68 4.09 7.70 -11.98
N GLY A 69 4.50 8.90 -11.59
CA GLY A 69 3.65 10.08 -11.60
C GLY A 69 4.40 11.39 -11.32
N PRO A 70 3.71 12.54 -11.35
CA PRO A 70 4.34 13.85 -11.22
C PRO A 70 5.13 14.02 -9.92
N LYS A 71 6.23 14.79 -9.96
CA LYS A 71 7.04 15.11 -8.76
C LYS A 71 6.25 15.83 -7.66
N GLU A 72 5.15 16.48 -8.01
CA GLU A 72 4.22 17.13 -7.09
C GLU A 72 3.43 16.13 -6.23
N GLY A 73 3.43 14.84 -6.57
CA GLY A 73 2.69 13.79 -5.86
C GLY A 73 1.21 13.73 -6.24
N GLY A 74 0.41 13.06 -5.42
CA GLY A 74 -1.04 12.93 -5.59
C GLY A 74 -1.48 11.90 -6.64
N THR A 75 -0.55 11.12 -7.19
CA THR A 75 -0.88 10.05 -8.13
C THR A 75 -1.55 8.90 -7.38
N GLU A 76 -2.78 8.56 -7.77
CA GLU A 76 -3.43 7.33 -7.32
C GLU A 76 -2.78 6.12 -7.99
N PHE A 77 -2.37 5.13 -7.20
CA PHE A 77 -1.87 3.87 -7.71
C PHE A 77 -2.39 2.69 -6.88
N VAL A 78 -2.37 1.51 -7.49
CA VAL A 78 -2.85 0.27 -6.89
C VAL A 78 -1.66 -0.67 -6.70
N VAL A 79 -1.51 -1.18 -5.49
CA VAL A 79 -0.61 -2.27 -5.12
C VAL A 79 -1.33 -3.60 -5.34
N PHE A 80 -0.67 -4.52 -6.03
CA PHE A 80 -1.15 -5.86 -6.33
C PHE A 80 -0.33 -6.90 -5.57
N GLY A 81 -1.01 -7.91 -5.01
CA GLY A 81 -0.39 -8.91 -4.16
C GLY A 81 -1.30 -10.10 -3.87
N ASP A 82 -0.77 -11.14 -3.25
CA ASP A 82 -1.55 -12.24 -2.69
C ASP A 82 -1.75 -12.06 -1.19
N GLN A 83 -2.90 -12.54 -0.69
CA GLN A 83 -3.33 -12.44 0.70
C GLN A 83 -3.39 -11.00 1.24
N LEU A 84 -3.54 -9.97 0.40
CA LEU A 84 -3.63 -8.57 0.89
C LEU A 84 -4.88 -8.33 1.75
N SER A 85 -5.90 -9.19 1.63
CA SER A 85 -7.07 -9.19 2.52
C SER A 85 -6.75 -9.38 4.00
N THR A 86 -5.54 -9.87 4.35
CA THR A 86 -5.10 -9.99 5.75
C THR A 86 -4.71 -8.65 6.37
N PHE A 87 -4.44 -7.63 5.57
CA PHE A 87 -4.19 -6.28 6.08
C PHE A 87 -5.51 -5.67 6.53
N VAL A 88 -5.69 -5.59 7.85
CA VAL A 88 -6.93 -5.07 8.45
C VAL A 88 -7.00 -3.55 8.26
N ASP A 89 -5.89 -2.86 8.52
CA ASP A 89 -5.75 -1.41 8.39
C ASP A 89 -4.51 -1.07 7.54
N PRO A 90 -4.59 -1.20 6.20
CA PRO A 90 -3.45 -1.04 5.32
C PRO A 90 -3.00 0.43 5.23
N GLU A 91 -1.69 0.63 5.23
CA GLU A 91 -1.02 1.91 5.00
C GLU A 91 0.13 1.73 4.01
N CYS A 92 0.27 2.64 3.04
CA CYS A 92 1.44 2.66 2.16
C CYS A 92 2.58 3.41 2.85
N VAL A 93 3.74 2.77 2.94
CA VAL A 93 4.94 3.33 3.57
C VAL A 93 5.98 3.65 2.52
N TYR A 94 6.61 4.81 2.62
CA TYR A 94 7.69 5.24 1.75
C TYR A 94 9.01 4.96 2.47
N VAL A 95 9.67 3.86 2.10
CA VAL A 95 10.70 3.20 2.93
C VAL A 95 11.86 4.15 3.28
N GLN A 96 12.27 5.01 2.35
CA GLN A 96 13.39 5.92 2.56
C GLN A 96 13.08 7.07 3.54
N SER A 97 11.84 7.58 3.60
CA SER A 97 11.46 8.67 4.52
C SER A 97 10.71 8.20 5.75
N GLY A 98 10.13 7.01 5.72
CA GLY A 98 9.14 6.56 6.69
C GLY A 98 7.80 7.29 6.61
N GLN A 99 7.54 8.07 5.54
CA GLN A 99 6.23 8.69 5.35
C GLN A 99 5.16 7.62 5.12
N ILE A 100 3.93 7.92 5.57
CA ILE A 100 2.81 7.00 5.56
C ILE A 100 1.62 7.64 4.87
N ALA A 101 1.14 7.02 3.80
CA ALA A 101 -0.07 7.41 3.09
C ALA A 101 -1.22 6.48 3.50
N LYS A 102 -2.40 7.06 3.70
CA LYS A 102 -3.62 6.28 3.88
C LYS A 102 -3.82 5.40 2.65
N ALA A 103 -4.06 4.11 2.89
CA ALA A 103 -4.42 3.19 1.85
C ALA A 103 -5.90 2.80 1.96
N THR A 104 -6.45 2.24 0.89
CA THR A 104 -7.80 1.69 0.88
C THR A 104 -7.77 0.35 0.19
N ARG A 105 -8.15 -0.71 0.90
CA ARG A 105 -8.32 -2.03 0.28
C ARG A 105 -9.51 -1.97 -0.67
N ILE A 106 -9.27 -2.24 -1.95
CA ILE A 106 -10.28 -2.22 -3.01
C ILE A 106 -10.61 -3.62 -3.55
N GLY A 107 -9.82 -4.63 -3.18
CA GLY A 107 -10.03 -6.03 -3.54
C GLY A 107 -9.35 -6.98 -2.53
N LEU A 108 -9.40 -8.28 -2.79
CA LEU A 108 -8.72 -9.28 -1.96
C LEU A 108 -7.19 -9.25 -2.14
N ASP A 109 -6.78 -8.80 -3.32
CA ASP A 109 -5.42 -8.78 -3.89
C ASP A 109 -4.97 -7.36 -4.25
N GLN A 110 -5.75 -6.34 -3.85
CA GLN A 110 -5.57 -4.95 -4.31
C GLN A 110 -5.73 -3.93 -3.19
N VAL A 111 -4.73 -3.06 -3.08
CA VAL A 111 -4.72 -1.94 -2.13
C VAL A 111 -4.39 -0.65 -2.88
N LYS A 112 -5.27 0.34 -2.76
CA LYS A 112 -5.14 1.65 -3.38
C LYS A 112 -4.38 2.63 -2.49
N CYS A 113 -3.46 3.39 -3.06
CA CYS A 113 -2.61 4.36 -2.37
C CYS A 113 -2.40 5.63 -3.21
N PHE A 114 -1.76 6.63 -2.59
CA PHE A 114 -1.44 7.91 -3.23
C PHE A 114 0.04 8.26 -3.03
N SER A 115 0.69 8.78 -4.07
CA SER A 115 2.08 9.27 -4.02
C SER A 115 2.20 10.54 -3.20
N PHE A 116 3.25 10.64 -2.37
CA PHE A 116 3.64 11.91 -1.74
C PHE A 116 4.41 12.79 -2.72
N PRO A 117 4.46 14.11 -2.49
CA PRO A 117 5.38 14.99 -3.21
C PRO A 117 6.84 14.53 -3.02
N ARG A 118 7.63 14.53 -4.09
CA ARG A 118 9.03 14.05 -4.11
C ARG A 118 9.89 14.66 -3.01
N ASN A 119 9.70 15.95 -2.73
CA ASN A 119 10.46 16.68 -1.71
C ASN A 119 10.17 16.23 -0.28
N GLN A 120 9.13 15.41 -0.06
CA GLN A 120 8.76 14.89 1.27
C GLN A 120 9.26 13.46 1.53
N VAL A 121 9.63 12.70 0.49
CA VAL A 121 9.97 11.26 0.62
C VAL A 121 11.44 10.90 0.45
N ALA A 122 12.25 11.72 -0.22
CA ALA A 122 13.71 11.56 -0.37
C ALA A 122 14.34 12.64 -1.26
N ASN A 123 13.52 13.45 -1.93
CA ASN A 123 13.95 14.27 -3.07
C ASN A 123 14.65 13.46 -4.20
N ALA A 124 14.31 12.18 -4.34
CA ALA A 124 14.86 11.28 -5.35
C ALA A 124 13.92 11.09 -6.54
N ASP A 125 14.46 10.65 -7.68
CA ASP A 125 13.66 10.36 -8.90
C ASP A 125 12.79 9.11 -8.75
N LYS A 126 13.01 8.31 -7.69
CA LYS A 126 12.17 7.17 -7.33
C LYS A 126 12.17 6.95 -5.83
N VAL A 127 11.12 6.30 -5.33
CA VAL A 127 10.95 5.92 -3.93
C VAL A 127 10.47 4.48 -3.84
N LEU A 128 10.97 3.73 -2.85
CA LEU A 128 10.50 2.36 -2.62
C LEU A 128 9.21 2.45 -1.80
N VAL A 129 8.13 1.90 -2.35
CA VAL A 129 6.86 1.78 -1.66
C VAL A 129 6.81 0.44 -0.95
N GLY A 130 6.37 0.45 0.30
CA GLY A 130 6.02 -0.71 1.09
C GLY A 130 4.56 -0.66 1.50
N LEU A 131 4.04 -1.79 1.99
CA LEU A 131 2.73 -1.92 2.57
C LEU A 131 2.85 -2.34 4.03
N ARG A 132 2.22 -1.58 4.93
CA ARG A 132 2.18 -1.82 6.37
C ARG A 132 0.74 -2.07 6.79
N ASP A 133 0.54 -2.91 7.81
CA ASP A 133 -0.75 -3.00 8.50
C ASP A 133 -0.65 -2.27 9.84
N ALA A 134 -1.40 -1.18 10.03
CA ALA A 134 -1.36 -0.41 11.28
C ALA A 134 -1.89 -1.21 12.49
N SER A 135 -2.68 -2.26 12.26
CA SER A 135 -3.18 -3.15 13.30
C SER A 135 -2.15 -4.20 13.75
N SER A 136 -1.05 -4.36 13.00
CA SER A 136 0.03 -5.29 13.31
C SER A 136 1.41 -4.62 13.16
N SER A 137 2.50 -5.38 13.31
CA SER A 137 3.85 -4.90 13.02
C SER A 137 4.36 -5.38 11.67
N LEU A 138 3.46 -5.89 10.80
CA LEU A 138 3.84 -6.40 9.49
C LEU A 138 4.10 -5.24 8.53
N THR A 139 5.23 -5.30 7.83
CA THR A 139 5.58 -4.39 6.74
C THR A 139 6.28 -5.20 5.66
N ILE A 140 5.86 -5.00 4.41
CA ILE A 140 6.42 -5.69 3.24
C ILE A 140 6.81 -4.65 2.18
N ASP A 141 7.93 -4.87 1.51
CA ASP A 141 8.34 -4.02 0.39
C ASP A 141 7.52 -4.38 -0.86
N VAL A 142 7.09 -3.38 -1.62
CA VAL A 142 6.27 -3.56 -2.83
C VAL A 142 7.15 -3.44 -4.07
N ASP A 143 7.38 -2.20 -4.52
CA ASP A 143 8.15 -1.88 -5.71
C ASP A 143 8.47 -0.37 -5.73
N TRP A 144 9.27 0.05 -6.70
CA TRP A 144 9.65 1.43 -6.93
C TRP A 144 8.53 2.22 -7.61
N PHE A 145 8.22 3.39 -7.05
CA PHE A 145 7.44 4.43 -7.71
C PHE A 145 8.38 5.52 -8.24
N TYR A 146 8.24 5.89 -9.52
CA TYR A 146 9.10 6.84 -10.22
C TYR A 146 8.45 8.22 -10.33
N TYR A 147 9.18 9.27 -9.98
CA TYR A 147 8.76 10.65 -10.15
C TYR A 147 9.18 11.18 -11.50
N VAL A 148 8.21 11.62 -12.29
CA VAL A 148 8.42 12.22 -13.61
C VAL A 148 8.13 13.72 -13.57
N GLU A 149 8.85 14.49 -14.38
CA GLU A 149 8.48 15.88 -14.64
C GLU A 149 7.19 15.91 -15.47
N PRO A 150 6.22 16.79 -15.16
CA PRO A 150 5.08 16.99 -16.03
C PRO A 150 5.53 17.57 -17.38
N LEU A 151 4.93 17.08 -18.46
CA LEU A 151 5.12 17.62 -19.80
C LEU A 151 4.78 19.11 -19.83
N LYS A 152 5.71 19.91 -20.33
CA LYS A 152 5.53 21.36 -20.47
C LYS A 152 5.55 21.72 -21.94
N MET A 153 4.48 22.36 -22.42
CA MET A 153 4.46 22.96 -23.75
C MET A 153 4.88 24.42 -23.66
N PHE A 154 5.83 24.83 -24.49
CA PHE A 154 6.33 26.21 -24.54
C PHE A 154 5.73 26.99 -25.71
N SER A 155 5.76 26.43 -26.92
CA SER A 155 5.28 27.12 -28.12
C SER A 155 4.94 26.16 -29.25
N ILE A 156 4.21 26.66 -30.25
CA ILE A 156 3.88 25.95 -31.48
C ILE A 156 4.34 26.76 -32.69
N HIS A 157 4.74 26.08 -33.77
CA HIS A 157 5.13 26.74 -35.01
C HIS A 157 4.71 25.94 -36.26
N PRO A 158 4.03 26.55 -37.24
CA PRO A 158 3.48 27.91 -37.20
C PRO A 158 2.29 28.03 -36.22
N ALA A 159 2.07 29.22 -35.67
CA ALA A 159 0.94 29.50 -34.77
C ALA A 159 -0.31 30.01 -35.50
N THR A 160 -0.26 30.09 -36.84
CA THR A 160 -1.34 30.58 -37.70
C THR A 160 -1.45 29.71 -38.95
N VAL A 161 -2.69 29.53 -39.42
CA VAL A 161 -3.03 28.90 -40.69
C VAL A 161 -4.15 29.71 -41.36
N THR A 162 -4.21 29.68 -42.70
CA THR A 162 -5.27 30.35 -43.47
C THR A 162 -6.56 29.54 -43.45
N GLU A 163 -7.69 30.18 -43.73
CA GLU A 163 -8.98 29.50 -43.89
C GLU A 163 -8.87 28.41 -44.97
N GLY A 164 -9.27 27.18 -44.64
CA GLY A 164 -9.13 26.00 -45.50
C GLY A 164 -7.69 25.47 -45.69
N GLY A 165 -6.69 26.10 -45.08
CA GLY A 165 -5.29 25.68 -45.15
C GLY A 165 -4.96 24.53 -44.20
N SER A 166 -3.93 23.75 -44.54
CA SER A 166 -3.32 22.77 -43.64
C SER A 166 -1.84 23.09 -43.45
N ALA A 167 -1.33 22.90 -42.23
CA ALA A 167 0.07 23.10 -41.92
C ALA A 167 0.57 22.02 -40.96
N LEU A 168 1.83 21.63 -41.13
CA LEU A 168 2.53 20.81 -40.15
C LEU A 168 2.91 21.68 -38.95
N ILE A 169 2.30 21.41 -37.80
CA ILE A 169 2.60 22.13 -36.55
C ILE A 169 3.72 21.39 -35.82
N ARG A 170 4.80 22.11 -35.52
CA ARG A 170 5.84 21.66 -34.60
C ARG A 170 5.57 22.22 -33.21
N ILE A 171 5.56 21.35 -32.22
CA ILE A 171 5.36 21.71 -30.81
C ILE A 171 6.71 21.70 -30.11
N PHE A 172 7.02 22.76 -29.39
CA PHE A 172 8.21 22.90 -28.55
C PHE A 172 7.81 22.83 -27.08
N GLY A 173 8.62 22.17 -26.28
CA GLY A 173 8.33 21.88 -24.89
C GLY A 173 9.47 21.13 -24.20
N ALA A 174 9.23 20.72 -22.96
CA ALA A 174 10.11 19.85 -22.18
C ALA A 174 9.36 18.58 -21.76
N ASP A 175 10.13 17.52 -21.52
CA ASP A 175 9.65 16.24 -21.01
C ASP A 175 8.65 15.52 -21.93
N PHE A 176 8.83 15.70 -23.25
CA PHE A 176 8.19 14.88 -24.27
C PHE A 176 8.79 13.47 -24.26
N LEU A 177 8.10 12.53 -23.62
CA LEU A 177 8.45 11.11 -23.68
C LEU A 177 7.98 10.52 -25.01
N ALA A 178 8.83 9.78 -25.73
CA ALA A 178 8.42 9.14 -26.99
C ALA A 178 7.51 7.92 -26.73
N THR A 179 6.28 8.15 -26.29
CA THR A 179 5.26 7.13 -26.04
C THR A 179 4.13 7.22 -27.07
N GLY A 180 3.47 6.09 -27.36
CA GLY A 180 2.32 6.05 -28.28
C GLY A 180 1.08 6.81 -27.79
N ASP A 181 1.07 7.22 -26.52
CA ASP A 181 -0.03 7.97 -25.90
C ASP A 181 0.02 9.48 -26.19
N LEU A 182 1.16 9.97 -26.68
CA LEU A 182 1.34 11.38 -27.02
C LEU A 182 0.54 11.69 -28.30
N SER A 183 -0.68 12.17 -28.08
CA SER A 183 -1.64 12.51 -29.14
C SER A 183 -2.10 13.95 -28.98
N CYS A 184 -2.24 14.64 -30.11
CA CYS A 184 -2.96 15.90 -30.15
C CYS A 184 -4.46 15.60 -30.15
N LYS A 185 -5.20 16.14 -29.18
CA LYS A 185 -6.67 16.13 -29.20
C LYS A 185 -7.19 17.53 -29.53
N LEU A 186 -8.21 17.58 -30.38
CA LEU A 186 -8.94 18.78 -30.80
C LEU A 186 -9.97 19.18 -29.73
#